data_AF-A0A3M1AY18-F1
#
_entry.id   AF-A0A3M1AY18-F1
#
_cell.length_a   1.000
_cell.length_b   1.000
_cell.length_c   1.000
_cell.angle_alpha   90.00
_cell.angle_beta   90.00
_cell.angle_gamma   90.00
#
_symmetry.space_group_name_H-M   'P 1'
#
loop_
_entity.id
_entity.type
_entity.pdbx_description
1 polymer ?
#
loop_
_entity_poly.entity_id
_entity_poly.type
_entity_poly.pdbx_seq_one_letter_code
_entity_poly.pdbx_strand_id
1 'polypeptide(L)'
;MSGSVLPPKAFGAQFLPTNIPISFALMTTLRKYNEQFLAELERLNPRQREAVEQIEGPVLVIAGPGTGKTHILASRIGRILLETDTQPHNILCLTFTDAGVRAMKKRLVQLIGPEGHRVHIYTFHSFCNKLIQDNMELFGSAGLENLTDLERVQIIRHLLSELPPGHPLREGRKDSYFFVDHLKNLFKDMKTEHLSPDFIRQKADEYLAQAQSGELEEFVYKRKTKDFKAGDLKQSAIDKLQQQLEQLKAAADLYPLYQQKLAEAGRYDYDDMILWVLEAFEKHPDLLLRYQEQYHYFLVDEYQDTNGAQNEVLQQLINYWEVPNVFI
;
A
#
# COMPACT_ATOMS: atom_id res chain seq x y z
N MET A 1 -41.08 66.42 7.43
CA MET A 1 -39.61 66.57 7.43
C MET A 1 -39.03 65.34 8.12
N SER A 2 -38.89 64.20 7.44
CA SER A 2 -37.73 63.80 6.62
C SER A 2 -36.40 63.93 7.38
N GLY A 3 -35.90 62.82 7.91
CA GLY A 3 -34.59 62.71 8.55
C GLY A 3 -34.15 61.25 8.54
N SER A 4 -33.48 60.87 7.45
CA SER A 4 -32.97 59.55 7.09
C SER A 4 -31.84 59.08 8.01
N VAL A 5 -31.93 57.81 8.42
CA VAL A 5 -30.88 57.06 9.14
C VAL A 5 -29.80 56.63 8.13
N LEU A 6 -28.54 56.99 8.39
CA LEU A 6 -27.37 56.57 7.62
C LEU A 6 -26.92 55.15 8.04
N PRO A 7 -26.54 54.25 7.11
CA PRO A 7 -25.99 52.94 7.44
C PRO A 7 -24.48 52.99 7.73
N PRO A 8 -23.92 52.00 8.45
CA PRO A 8 -22.50 51.97 8.83
C PRO A 8 -21.57 51.65 7.66
N LYS A 9 -20.39 52.27 7.68
CA LYS A 9 -19.32 52.20 6.67
C LYS A 9 -18.74 50.77 6.55
N ALA A 10 -18.72 50.23 5.34
CA ALA A 10 -17.95 49.03 4.99
C ALA A 10 -16.45 49.35 4.89
N PHE A 11 -15.62 48.60 5.60
CA PHE A 11 -14.15 48.61 5.45
C PHE A 11 -13.79 47.72 4.26
N GLY A 12 -13.35 48.33 3.15
CA GLY A 12 -12.86 47.61 1.97
C GLY A 12 -11.36 47.33 2.08
N ALA A 13 -10.98 46.07 2.28
CA ALA A 13 -9.60 45.63 2.08
C ALA A 13 -9.41 45.32 0.58
N GLN A 14 -8.69 46.18 -0.13
CA GLN A 14 -8.22 45.92 -1.48
C GLN A 14 -7.06 44.91 -1.41
N PHE A 15 -7.32 43.67 -1.83
CA PHE A 15 -6.25 42.72 -2.15
C PHE A 15 -5.59 43.14 -3.47
N LEU A 16 -4.32 43.53 -3.42
CA LEU A 16 -3.50 43.70 -4.62
C LEU A 16 -3.14 42.30 -5.15
N PRO A 17 -3.38 41.98 -6.44
CA PRO A 17 -2.92 40.73 -7.01
C PRO A 17 -1.40 40.79 -7.15
N THR A 18 -0.69 39.95 -6.40
CA THR A 18 0.75 39.73 -6.58
C THR A 18 0.97 38.86 -7.83
N ASN A 19 0.84 39.47 -9.01
CA ASN A 19 1.28 38.88 -10.27
C ASN A 19 2.81 38.94 -10.30
N ILE A 20 3.47 37.86 -9.89
CA ILE A 20 4.87 37.62 -10.25
C ILE A 20 4.86 37.05 -11.67
N PRO A 21 5.46 37.73 -12.67
CA PRO A 21 5.42 37.23 -14.04
C PRO A 21 6.30 35.99 -14.18
N ILE A 22 5.67 34.86 -14.50
CA ILE A 22 6.31 33.66 -15.02
C ILE A 22 7.13 34.05 -16.26
N SER A 23 8.40 33.61 -16.34
CA SER A 23 9.27 34.00 -17.45
C SER A 23 8.65 33.61 -18.81
N PHE A 24 8.78 34.50 -19.79
CA PHE A 24 8.21 34.34 -21.14
C PHE A 24 8.62 33.01 -21.82
N ALA A 25 9.82 32.50 -21.51
CA ALA A 25 10.33 31.22 -21.99
C ALA A 25 9.58 30.02 -21.38
N LEU A 26 9.30 30.04 -20.06
CA LEU A 26 8.48 29.02 -19.40
C LEU A 26 7.06 29.00 -19.98
N MET A 27 6.51 30.19 -20.25
CA MET A 27 5.19 30.39 -20.85
C MET A 27 5.08 29.82 -22.28
N THR A 28 6.15 29.89 -23.08
CA THR A 28 6.14 29.38 -24.47
C THR A 28 6.33 27.87 -24.53
N THR A 29 7.15 27.29 -23.65
CA THR A 29 7.32 25.84 -23.55
C THR A 29 6.06 25.17 -23.01
N LEU A 30 5.41 25.77 -22.00
CA LEU A 30 4.12 25.30 -21.50
C LEU A 30 3.01 25.41 -22.57
N ARG A 31 2.96 26.47 -23.38
CA ARG A 31 1.91 26.65 -24.42
C ARG A 31 1.81 25.52 -25.46
N LYS A 32 2.93 24.94 -25.93
CA LYS A 32 2.89 23.88 -26.95
C LYS A 32 2.45 22.52 -26.38
N TYR A 33 2.81 22.22 -25.13
CA TYR A 33 2.34 21.02 -24.43
C TYR A 33 0.91 21.17 -23.94
N ASN A 34 0.49 22.40 -23.61
CA ASN A 34 -0.90 22.70 -23.28
C ASN A 34 -1.86 22.35 -24.43
N GLU A 35 -1.51 22.54 -25.70
CA GLU A 35 -2.43 22.20 -26.81
C GLU A 35 -2.71 20.70 -26.90
N GLN A 36 -1.68 19.85 -26.84
CA GLN A 36 -1.85 18.39 -26.90
C GLN A 36 -2.58 17.87 -25.66
N PHE A 37 -2.23 18.40 -24.48
CA PHE A 37 -2.89 18.07 -23.23
C PHE A 37 -4.37 18.50 -23.22
N LEU A 38 -4.67 19.73 -23.65
CA LEU A 38 -6.04 20.24 -23.74
C LEU A 38 -6.89 19.44 -24.74
N ALA A 39 -6.33 19.10 -25.90
CA ALA A 39 -7.00 18.24 -26.88
C ALA A 39 -7.31 16.84 -26.32
N GLU A 40 -6.47 16.36 -25.41
CA GLU A 40 -6.68 15.08 -24.75
C GLU A 40 -7.74 15.15 -23.63
N LEU A 41 -7.76 16.23 -22.85
CA LEU A 41 -8.86 16.51 -21.90
C LEU A 41 -10.22 16.65 -22.62
N GLU A 42 -10.25 17.16 -23.85
CA GLU A 42 -11.44 17.23 -24.69
C GLU A 42 -12.00 15.86 -25.10
N ARG A 43 -11.16 14.82 -25.13
CA ARG A 43 -11.57 13.46 -25.48
C ARG A 43 -12.13 12.65 -24.32
N LEU A 44 -11.94 13.10 -23.08
CA LEU A 44 -12.45 12.42 -21.90
C LEU A 44 -13.98 12.44 -21.89
N ASN A 45 -14.59 11.31 -21.57
CA ASN A 45 -16.02 11.28 -21.30
C ASN A 45 -16.35 12.07 -20.01
N PRO A 46 -17.63 12.43 -19.76
CA PRO A 46 -17.98 13.27 -18.62
C PRO A 46 -17.48 12.76 -17.25
N ARG A 47 -17.51 11.44 -17.02
CA ARG A 47 -17.04 10.83 -15.76
C ARG A 47 -15.53 10.83 -15.63
N GLN A 48 -14.82 10.56 -16.73
CA GLN A 48 -13.36 10.63 -16.77
C GLN A 48 -12.88 12.07 -16.53
N ARG A 49 -13.58 13.04 -17.13
CA ARG A 49 -13.31 14.47 -16.93
C ARG A 49 -13.53 14.87 -15.48
N GLU A 50 -14.67 14.51 -14.88
CA GLU A 50 -14.94 14.73 -13.46
C GLU A 50 -13.81 14.21 -12.56
N ALA A 51 -13.34 12.98 -12.82
CA ALA A 51 -12.23 12.38 -12.07
C ALA A 51 -10.88 13.12 -12.26
N VAL A 52 -10.65 13.75 -13.42
CA VAL A 52 -9.43 14.53 -13.70
C VAL A 52 -9.52 15.94 -13.14
N GLU A 53 -10.69 16.58 -13.20
CA GLU A 53 -10.92 17.96 -12.77
C GLU A 53 -11.06 18.10 -11.25
N GLN A 54 -11.45 17.04 -10.54
CA GLN A 54 -11.47 17.00 -9.09
C GLN A 54 -10.06 16.90 -8.51
N ILE A 55 -9.30 18.00 -8.52
CA ILE A 55 -7.89 18.06 -8.08
C ILE A 55 -7.75 17.78 -6.58
N GLU A 56 -8.58 18.44 -5.77
CA GLU A 56 -8.52 18.36 -4.30
C GLU A 56 -9.41 17.24 -3.76
N GLY A 57 -8.94 16.63 -2.67
CA GLY A 57 -9.58 15.54 -1.94
C GLY A 57 -9.43 14.16 -2.58
N PRO A 58 -9.89 13.13 -1.87
CA PRO A 58 -9.76 11.74 -2.30
C PRO A 58 -10.71 11.42 -3.46
N VAL A 59 -10.21 10.71 -4.46
CA VAL A 59 -11.00 10.25 -5.61
C VAL A 59 -10.68 8.79 -5.90
N LEU A 60 -11.73 7.97 -5.99
CA LEU A 60 -11.65 6.55 -6.35
C LEU A 60 -12.33 6.31 -7.70
N VAL A 61 -11.58 5.81 -8.67
CA VAL A 61 -12.06 5.48 -10.01
C VAL A 61 -12.19 3.98 -10.19
N ILE A 62 -13.45 3.53 -10.15
CA ILE A 62 -13.80 2.14 -10.47
C ILE A 62 -14.00 2.02 -11.98
N ALA A 63 -13.06 1.38 -12.66
CA ALA A 63 -13.16 1.15 -14.10
C ALA A 63 -12.77 -0.29 -14.49
N GLY A 64 -13.36 -0.80 -15.56
CA GLY A 64 -13.03 -2.11 -16.12
C GLY A 64 -11.75 -2.10 -16.97
N PRO A 65 -11.26 -3.28 -17.41
CA PRO A 65 -10.14 -3.35 -18.35
C PRO A 65 -10.39 -2.53 -19.63
N GLY A 66 -9.36 -1.84 -20.14
CA GLY A 66 -9.43 -1.08 -21.40
C GLY A 66 -10.20 0.24 -21.34
N THR A 67 -10.67 0.68 -20.17
CA THR A 67 -11.42 1.94 -19.97
C THR A 67 -10.56 3.20 -19.89
N GLY A 68 -9.24 3.05 -20.07
CA GLY A 68 -8.31 4.18 -20.05
C GLY A 68 -7.90 4.67 -18.65
N LYS A 69 -7.91 3.83 -17.61
CA LYS A 69 -7.47 4.24 -16.25
C LYS A 69 -6.13 4.95 -16.23
N THR A 70 -5.13 4.34 -16.87
CA THR A 70 -3.77 4.90 -16.94
C THR A 70 -3.73 6.21 -17.74
N HIS A 71 -4.73 6.45 -18.59
CA HIS A 71 -4.90 7.70 -19.31
C HIS A 71 -5.45 8.79 -18.37
N ILE A 72 -6.48 8.48 -17.58
CA ILE A 72 -7.06 9.36 -16.57
C ILE A 72 -5.99 9.80 -15.55
N LEU A 73 -5.18 8.87 -15.05
CA LEU A 73 -4.07 9.16 -14.12
C LEU A 73 -3.09 10.20 -14.67
N ALA A 74 -2.61 9.99 -15.90
CA ALA A 74 -1.65 10.91 -16.52
C ALA A 74 -2.29 12.28 -16.80
N SER A 75 -3.55 12.29 -17.23
CA SER A 75 -4.31 13.53 -17.45
C SER A 75 -4.54 14.30 -16.14
N ARG A 76 -4.77 13.61 -15.01
CA ARG A 76 -4.87 14.23 -13.68
C ARG A 76 -3.56 14.87 -13.23
N ILE A 77 -2.42 14.17 -13.40
CA ILE A 77 -1.11 14.76 -13.09
C ILE A 77 -0.87 16.03 -13.91
N GLY A 78 -1.17 15.98 -15.21
CA GLY A 78 -1.04 17.18 -16.05
C GLY A 78 -1.97 18.31 -15.60
N ARG A 79 -3.18 17.99 -15.16
CA ARG A 79 -4.15 18.97 -14.64
C ARG A 79 -3.65 19.65 -13.36
N ILE A 80 -3.14 18.87 -12.40
CA ILE A 80 -2.53 19.37 -11.16
C ILE A 80 -1.42 20.38 -11.48
N LEU A 81 -0.50 20.02 -12.38
CA LEU A 81 0.64 20.86 -12.73
C LEU A 81 0.28 22.13 -13.51
N LEU A 82 -0.93 22.21 -14.08
CA LEU A 82 -1.38 23.38 -14.82
C LEU A 82 -2.22 24.33 -13.97
N GLU A 83 -2.99 23.82 -13.01
CA GLU A 83 -3.91 24.64 -12.22
C GLU A 83 -3.40 24.97 -10.82
N THR A 84 -2.30 24.36 -10.39
CA THR A 84 -1.69 24.58 -9.08
C THR A 84 -0.23 25.01 -9.21
N ASP A 85 0.31 25.61 -8.16
CA ASP A 85 1.74 25.97 -8.08
C ASP A 85 2.64 24.77 -7.68
N THR A 86 2.07 23.56 -7.67
CA THR A 86 2.75 22.32 -7.28
C THR A 86 3.87 21.98 -8.26
N GLN A 87 5.04 21.63 -7.74
CA GLN A 87 6.14 21.18 -8.58
C GLN A 87 6.01 19.68 -8.88
N PRO A 88 6.51 19.19 -10.04
CA PRO A 88 6.45 17.76 -10.38
C PRO A 88 6.95 16.80 -9.30
N HIS A 89 8.00 17.19 -8.56
CA HIS A 89 8.59 16.37 -7.51
C HIS A 89 7.76 16.29 -6.21
N ASN A 90 6.70 17.10 -6.09
CA ASN A 90 5.71 17.02 -5.01
C ASN A 90 4.55 16.07 -5.34
N ILE A 91 4.59 15.39 -6.49
CA ILE A 91 3.57 14.41 -6.90
C ILE A 91 4.18 13.01 -6.84
N LEU A 92 3.61 12.13 -6.02
CA LEU A 92 4.00 10.72 -5.93
C LEU A 92 2.98 9.85 -6.67
N CYS A 93 3.45 9.11 -7.68
CA CYS A 93 2.68 8.11 -8.40
C CYS A 93 3.27 6.72 -8.17
N LEU A 94 2.48 5.84 -7.57
CA LEU A 94 2.82 4.46 -7.27
C LEU A 94 2.14 3.52 -8.26
N THR A 95 2.87 2.53 -8.76
CA THR A 95 2.37 1.52 -9.69
C THR A 95 2.75 0.12 -9.20
N PHE A 96 2.07 -0.92 -9.68
CA PHE A 96 2.41 -2.28 -9.28
C PHE A 96 3.69 -2.82 -9.98
N THR A 97 3.95 -2.41 -11.23
CA THR A 97 5.04 -2.99 -12.05
C THR A 97 5.98 -1.95 -12.65
N ASP A 98 7.24 -2.34 -12.88
CA ASP A 98 8.21 -1.48 -13.60
C ASP A 98 7.78 -1.16 -15.04
N ALA A 99 6.98 -2.04 -15.66
CA ALA A 99 6.37 -1.77 -16.95
C ALA A 99 5.36 -0.62 -16.84
N GLY A 100 4.55 -0.61 -15.77
CA GLY A 100 3.64 0.49 -15.41
C GLY A 100 4.38 1.81 -15.22
N VAL A 101 5.46 1.82 -14.41
CA VAL A 101 6.33 3.01 -14.25
C VAL A 101 6.81 3.55 -15.59
N ARG A 102 7.38 2.69 -16.44
CA ARG A 102 7.92 3.09 -17.76
C ARG A 102 6.82 3.63 -18.68
N ALA A 103 5.66 2.97 -18.71
CA ALA A 103 4.52 3.41 -19.51
C ALA A 103 3.98 4.75 -19.03
N MET A 104 3.85 4.95 -17.70
CA MET A 104 3.38 6.20 -17.11
C MET A 104 4.34 7.36 -17.38
N LYS A 105 5.65 7.16 -17.17
CA LYS A 105 6.67 8.18 -17.50
C LYS A 105 6.63 8.58 -18.97
N LYS A 106 6.55 7.59 -19.88
CA LYS A 106 6.45 7.86 -21.31
C LYS A 106 5.19 8.67 -21.64
N ARG A 107 4.05 8.33 -21.04
CA ARG A 107 2.77 9.02 -21.26
C ARG A 107 2.81 10.46 -20.75
N LEU A 108 3.32 10.70 -19.53
CA LEU A 108 3.47 12.06 -19.01
C LEU A 108 4.36 12.90 -19.91
N VAL A 109 5.49 12.37 -20.37
CA VAL A 109 6.39 13.12 -21.25
C VAL A 109 5.74 13.47 -22.59
N GLN A 110 4.87 12.60 -23.09
CA GLN A 110 4.07 12.88 -24.29
C GLN A 110 2.99 13.93 -24.05
N LEU A 111 2.41 14.00 -22.85
CA LEU A 111 1.32 14.92 -22.52
C LEU A 111 1.80 16.30 -22.09
N ILE A 112 2.76 16.37 -21.15
CA ILE A 112 3.20 17.61 -20.49
C ILE A 112 4.68 17.94 -20.78
N GLY A 113 5.33 17.17 -21.65
CA GLY A 113 6.71 17.44 -22.07
C GLY A 113 7.76 16.99 -21.05
N PRO A 114 8.99 17.54 -21.14
CA PRO A 114 10.15 17.11 -20.34
C PRO A 114 9.92 17.17 -18.82
N GLU A 115 9.05 18.06 -18.34
CA GLU A 115 8.69 18.16 -16.91
C GLU A 115 8.06 16.88 -16.38
N GLY A 116 7.43 16.06 -17.24
CA GLY A 116 6.92 14.73 -16.87
C GLY A 116 7.99 13.77 -16.35
N HIS A 117 9.28 13.99 -16.66
CA HIS A 117 10.38 13.20 -16.10
C HIS A 117 10.66 13.53 -14.62
N ARG A 118 10.24 14.70 -14.15
CA ARG A 118 10.46 15.16 -12.76
C ARG A 118 9.37 14.68 -11.81
N VAL A 119 8.28 14.11 -12.32
CA VAL A 119 7.26 13.46 -11.49
C VAL A 119 7.82 12.19 -10.86
N HIS A 120 7.61 12.04 -9.56
CA HIS A 120 8.08 10.89 -8.80
C HIS A 120 7.17 9.69 -9.06
N ILE A 121 7.56 8.86 -10.04
CA ILE A 121 6.84 7.63 -10.40
C ILE A 121 7.69 6.41 -10.07
N TYR A 122 7.15 5.53 -9.23
CA TYR A 122 7.81 4.34 -8.70
C TYR A 122 6.85 3.14 -8.64
N THR A 123 7.41 1.96 -8.48
CA THR A 123 6.70 0.86 -7.79
C THR A 123 6.80 1.06 -6.28
N PHE A 124 5.92 0.44 -5.49
CA PHE A 124 6.02 0.49 -4.03
C PHE A 124 7.42 0.08 -3.53
N HIS A 125 7.98 -0.99 -4.08
CA HIS A 125 9.30 -1.46 -3.70
C HIS A 125 10.42 -0.51 -4.11
N SER A 126 10.38 0.05 -5.33
CA SER A 126 11.41 1.01 -5.75
C SER A 126 11.32 2.33 -5.00
N PHE A 127 10.12 2.72 -4.56
CA PHE A 127 9.93 3.85 -3.65
C PHE A 127 10.54 3.57 -2.27
N CYS A 128 10.23 2.41 -1.66
CA CYS A 128 10.79 2.01 -0.38
C CYS A 128 12.32 1.87 -0.44
N ASN A 129 12.85 1.28 -1.53
CA ASN A 129 14.29 1.23 -1.77
C ASN A 129 14.90 2.63 -1.82
N LYS A 130 14.29 3.56 -2.57
CA LYS A 130 14.76 4.94 -2.63
C LYS A 130 14.79 5.57 -1.24
N LEU A 131 13.74 5.37 -0.44
CA LEU A 131 13.67 5.90 0.92
C LEU A 131 14.79 5.33 1.81
N ILE A 132 15.06 4.02 1.72
CA ILE A 132 16.17 3.40 2.44
C ILE A 132 17.52 4.00 2.00
N GLN A 133 17.74 4.12 0.68
CA GLN A 133 18.99 4.66 0.12
C GLN A 133 19.21 6.14 0.47
N ASP A 134 18.15 6.94 0.49
CA ASP A 134 18.22 8.36 0.86
C ASP A 134 18.48 8.58 2.36
N ASN A 135 18.36 7.53 3.19
CA ASN A 135 18.43 7.61 4.66
C ASN A 135 19.17 6.43 5.29
N MET A 136 20.23 5.92 4.63
CA MET A 136 20.93 4.69 5.02
C MET A 136 21.34 4.64 6.49
N GLU A 137 21.63 5.79 7.10
CA GLU A 137 21.97 5.95 8.52
C GLU A 137 20.87 5.47 9.48
N LEU A 138 19.60 5.46 9.06
CA LEU A 138 18.47 5.00 9.86
C LEU A 138 18.22 3.48 9.74
N PHE A 139 18.68 2.86 8.66
CA PHE A 139 18.33 1.47 8.34
C PHE A 139 19.43 0.46 8.69
N GLY A 140 20.65 0.91 9.01
CA GLY A 140 21.74 0.05 9.48
C GLY A 140 22.17 -1.06 8.50
N SER A 141 21.70 -1.01 7.24
CA SER A 141 21.70 -2.14 6.29
C SER A 141 23.01 -2.33 5.51
N ALA A 142 24.14 -1.85 6.04
CA ALA A 142 25.41 -1.97 5.34
C ALA A 142 25.81 -3.46 5.22
N GLY A 143 25.59 -4.06 4.04
CA GLY A 143 26.04 -5.41 3.71
C GLY A 143 24.99 -6.51 3.69
N LEU A 144 23.68 -6.20 3.71
CA LEU A 144 22.64 -7.22 3.48
C LEU A 144 22.55 -7.62 2.00
N GLU A 145 22.39 -8.92 1.74
CA GLU A 145 22.21 -9.46 0.39
C GLU A 145 20.83 -10.12 0.23
N ASN A 146 20.31 -10.12 -0.99
CA ASN A 146 19.03 -10.76 -1.30
C ASN A 146 19.09 -12.27 -1.01
N LEU A 147 18.07 -12.76 -0.31
CA LEU A 147 17.88 -14.16 0.01
C LEU A 147 17.49 -14.97 -1.23
N THR A 148 18.25 -16.03 -1.51
CA THR A 148 17.88 -17.00 -2.55
C THR A 148 16.85 -18.03 -2.05
N ASP A 149 16.11 -18.67 -2.97
CA ASP A 149 15.15 -19.72 -2.60
C ASP A 149 15.80 -20.90 -1.86
N LEU A 150 17.05 -21.24 -2.22
CA LEU A 150 17.79 -22.31 -1.54
C LEU A 150 18.14 -21.93 -0.10
N GLU A 151 18.67 -20.72 0.12
CA GLU A 151 19.00 -20.21 1.45
C GLU A 151 17.72 -20.11 2.31
N ARG A 152 16.61 -19.63 1.73
CA ARG A 152 15.30 -19.59 2.40
C ARG A 152 14.90 -20.97 2.93
N VAL A 153 14.97 -21.99 2.07
CA VAL A 153 14.67 -23.37 2.47
C VAL A 153 15.64 -23.87 3.55
N GLN A 154 16.93 -23.56 3.45
CA GLN A 154 17.92 -23.97 4.45
C GLN A 154 17.64 -23.36 5.82
N ILE A 155 17.30 -22.06 5.88
CA ILE A 155 16.96 -21.36 7.12
C ILE A 155 15.70 -21.96 7.75
N ILE A 156 14.65 -22.20 6.97
CA ILE A 156 13.41 -22.82 7.46
C ILE A 156 13.66 -24.26 7.94
N ARG A 157 14.49 -25.04 7.25
CA ARG A 157 14.87 -26.39 7.69
C ARG A 157 15.63 -26.36 9.02
N HIS A 158 16.55 -25.40 9.17
CA HIS A 158 17.30 -25.22 10.40
C HIS A 158 16.37 -24.85 11.57
N LEU A 159 15.45 -23.91 11.36
CA LEU A 159 14.39 -23.54 12.30
C LEU A 159 13.55 -24.77 12.74
N LEU A 160 13.10 -25.59 11.79
CA LEU A 160 12.35 -26.82 12.09
C LEU A 160 13.16 -27.86 12.88
N SER A 161 14.47 -27.96 12.62
CA SER A 161 15.36 -28.92 13.28
C SER A 161 15.59 -28.62 14.77
N GLU A 162 15.44 -27.36 15.17
CA GLU A 162 15.60 -26.89 16.56
C GLU A 162 14.33 -27.04 17.40
N LEU A 163 13.21 -27.42 16.80
CA LEU A 163 11.94 -27.54 17.52
C LEU A 163 11.97 -28.69 18.54
N PRO A 164 11.46 -28.46 19.77
CA PRO A 164 11.46 -29.48 20.80
C PRO A 164 10.53 -30.66 20.45
N PRO A 165 10.77 -31.86 21.02
CA PRO A 165 9.81 -32.96 20.95
C PRO A 165 8.44 -32.52 21.47
N GLY A 166 7.36 -32.88 20.77
CA GLY A 166 5.99 -32.47 21.13
C GLY A 166 5.55 -31.11 20.58
N HIS A 167 6.43 -30.39 19.86
CA HIS A 167 6.00 -29.18 19.15
C HIS A 167 4.91 -29.50 18.11
N PRO A 168 3.85 -28.68 17.94
CA PRO A 168 2.75 -28.95 17.00
C PRO A 168 3.17 -29.21 15.54
N LEU A 169 4.29 -28.61 15.12
CA LEU A 169 4.88 -28.82 13.78
C LEU A 169 5.81 -30.03 13.68
N ARG A 170 6.03 -30.77 14.77
CA ARG A 170 6.89 -31.95 14.83
C ARG A 170 6.12 -33.21 15.25
N GLU A 171 5.06 -33.05 16.02
CA GLU A 171 4.28 -34.15 16.59
C GLU A 171 3.66 -35.05 15.50
N GLY A 172 3.83 -36.37 15.65
CA GLY A 172 3.21 -37.37 14.78
C GLY A 172 3.75 -37.44 13.35
N ARG A 173 4.85 -36.75 13.01
CA ARG A 173 5.42 -36.74 11.65
C ARG A 173 6.76 -37.48 11.58
N LYS A 174 6.91 -38.28 10.52
CA LYS A 174 8.18 -38.97 10.19
C LYS A 174 9.16 -38.05 9.48
N ASP A 175 8.65 -37.15 8.63
CA ASP A 175 9.43 -36.16 7.92
C ASP A 175 9.48 -34.86 8.72
N SER A 176 10.68 -34.49 9.17
CA SER A 176 10.93 -33.26 9.94
C SER A 176 10.83 -31.98 9.09
N TYR A 177 10.78 -32.11 7.77
CA TYR A 177 10.75 -30.99 6.82
C TYR A 177 9.41 -30.83 6.09
N PHE A 178 8.38 -31.56 6.51
CA PHE A 178 7.04 -31.50 5.93
C PHE A 178 6.46 -30.06 5.85
N PHE A 179 6.76 -29.23 6.85
CA PHE A 179 6.23 -27.87 6.94
C PHE A 179 7.06 -26.80 6.22
N VAL A 180 8.14 -27.15 5.50
CA VAL A 180 9.01 -26.17 4.85
C VAL A 180 8.23 -25.25 3.90
N ASP A 181 7.44 -25.81 2.98
CA ASP A 181 6.67 -25.00 2.04
C ASP A 181 5.52 -24.24 2.71
N HIS A 182 4.95 -24.81 3.78
CA HIS A 182 3.90 -24.17 4.56
C HIS A 182 4.43 -22.91 5.28
N LEU A 183 5.57 -23.03 5.97
CA LEU A 183 6.23 -21.91 6.63
C LEU A 183 6.71 -20.87 5.63
N LYS A 184 7.25 -21.30 4.48
CA LYS A 184 7.67 -20.40 3.40
C LYS A 184 6.51 -19.51 2.93
N ASN A 185 5.34 -20.11 2.70
CA ASN A 185 4.16 -19.37 2.26
C ASN A 185 3.58 -18.51 3.38
N LEU A 186 3.45 -19.05 4.60
CA LEU A 186 2.96 -18.30 5.76
C LEU A 186 3.82 -17.05 6.03
N PHE A 187 5.15 -17.20 6.06
CA PHE A 187 6.05 -16.07 6.31
C PHE A 187 6.02 -15.06 5.18
N LYS A 188 5.79 -15.49 3.94
CA LYS A 188 5.57 -14.58 2.83
C LYS A 188 4.27 -13.78 3.04
N ASP A 189 3.16 -14.45 3.32
CA ASP A 189 1.86 -13.81 3.55
C ASP A 189 1.92 -12.85 4.74
N MET A 190 2.61 -13.24 5.82
CA MET A 190 2.87 -12.38 6.97
C MET A 190 3.65 -11.11 6.60
N LYS A 191 4.63 -11.21 5.69
CA LYS A 191 5.37 -10.03 5.21
C LYS A 191 4.50 -9.16 4.32
N THR A 192 3.85 -9.75 3.31
CA THR A 192 3.10 -8.98 2.30
C THR A 192 1.85 -8.32 2.88
N GLU A 193 1.21 -8.95 3.86
CA GLU A 193 0.02 -8.41 4.52
C GLU A 193 0.32 -7.71 5.85
N HIS A 194 1.61 -7.59 6.22
CA HIS A 194 2.07 -7.02 7.49
C HIS A 194 1.40 -7.64 8.73
N LEU A 195 1.31 -8.98 8.77
CA LEU A 195 0.64 -9.71 9.85
C LEU A 195 1.61 -10.07 10.96
N SER A 196 1.28 -9.66 12.19
CA SER A 196 2.01 -10.09 13.38
C SER A 196 1.54 -11.48 13.86
N PRO A 197 2.40 -12.23 14.58
CA PRO A 197 1.97 -13.46 15.25
C PRO A 197 0.77 -13.25 16.18
N ASP A 198 0.73 -12.12 16.90
CA ASP A 198 -0.39 -11.74 17.75
C ASP A 198 -1.72 -11.62 16.99
N PHE A 199 -1.69 -10.95 15.84
CA PHE A 199 -2.87 -10.80 14.99
C PHE A 199 -3.38 -12.16 14.51
N ILE A 200 -2.48 -13.06 14.08
CA ILE A 200 -2.85 -14.41 13.65
C ILE A 200 -3.44 -15.21 14.80
N ARG A 201 -2.84 -15.15 16.01
CA ARG A 201 -3.38 -15.82 17.21
C ARG A 201 -4.79 -15.33 17.53
N GLN A 202 -4.98 -14.02 17.59
CA GLN A 202 -6.28 -13.42 17.87
C GLN A 202 -7.32 -13.87 16.83
N LYS A 203 -7.00 -13.79 15.53
CA LYS A 203 -7.94 -14.17 14.47
C LYS A 203 -8.23 -15.67 14.43
N ALA A 204 -7.25 -16.51 14.76
CA ALA A 204 -7.45 -17.94 14.91
C ALA A 204 -8.42 -18.25 16.06
N ASP A 205 -8.24 -17.61 17.21
CA ASP A 205 -9.11 -17.81 18.38
C ASP A 205 -10.54 -17.28 18.13
N GLU A 206 -10.67 -16.11 17.49
CA GLU A 206 -11.96 -15.57 17.04
C GLU A 206 -12.68 -16.53 16.08
N TYR A 207 -11.98 -17.08 15.08
CA TYR A 207 -12.56 -18.01 14.11
C TYR A 207 -12.99 -19.33 14.76
N LEU A 208 -12.19 -19.85 15.69
CA LEU A 208 -12.55 -21.05 16.46
C LEU A 208 -13.78 -20.81 17.33
N ALA A 209 -13.87 -19.65 17.99
CA ALA A 209 -15.03 -19.29 18.80
C ALA A 209 -16.32 -19.22 17.96
N GLN A 210 -16.26 -18.64 16.75
CA GLN A 210 -17.38 -18.61 15.81
C GLN A 210 -17.80 -20.01 15.33
N ALA A 211 -16.83 -20.91 15.12
CA ALA A 211 -17.13 -22.31 14.80
C ALA A 211 -17.82 -23.03 15.97
N GLN A 212 -17.37 -22.77 17.21
CA GLN A 212 -17.90 -23.38 18.43
C GLN A 212 -19.27 -22.81 18.84
N SER A 213 -19.57 -21.56 18.50
CA SER A 213 -20.87 -20.93 18.75
C SER A 213 -21.95 -21.34 17.74
N GLY A 214 -21.55 -21.94 16.61
CA GLY A 214 -22.45 -22.29 15.51
C GLY A 214 -22.78 -21.13 14.57
N GLU A 215 -22.07 -20.00 14.68
CA GLU A 215 -22.19 -18.87 13.74
C GLU A 215 -21.76 -19.26 12.32
N LEU A 216 -20.74 -20.11 12.22
CA LEU A 216 -20.25 -20.61 10.95
C LEU A 216 -21.08 -21.82 10.48
N GLU A 217 -21.96 -21.60 9.51
CA GLU A 217 -22.89 -22.63 9.00
C GLU A 217 -22.21 -23.91 8.51
N GLU A 218 -20.95 -23.84 8.09
CA GLU A 218 -20.18 -25.00 7.63
C GLU A 218 -19.91 -26.03 8.74
N PHE A 219 -19.88 -25.58 10.01
CA PHE A 219 -19.72 -26.43 11.19
C PHE A 219 -21.05 -26.87 11.82
N VAL A 220 -22.18 -26.53 11.20
CA VAL A 220 -23.52 -26.89 11.69
C VAL A 220 -24.19 -27.88 10.74
N TYR A 221 -24.88 -28.88 11.28
CA TYR A 221 -25.71 -29.77 10.48
C TYR A 221 -26.94 -29.01 9.95
N LYS A 222 -27.07 -28.90 8.62
CA LYS A 222 -28.22 -28.23 7.98
C LYS A 222 -29.48 -29.10 7.92
N ARG A 223 -29.34 -30.42 8.13
CA ARG A 223 -30.42 -31.41 8.00
C ARG A 223 -30.25 -32.49 9.05
N LYS A 224 -31.36 -33.15 9.41
CA LYS A 224 -31.34 -34.35 10.24
C LYS A 224 -30.57 -35.46 9.52
N THR A 225 -29.64 -36.08 10.23
CA THR A 225 -28.93 -37.30 9.83
C THR A 225 -29.31 -38.44 10.79
N LYS A 226 -28.66 -39.61 10.66
CA LYS A 226 -28.96 -40.77 11.51
C LYS A 226 -28.74 -40.47 13.01
N ASP A 227 -27.67 -39.73 13.31
CA ASP A 227 -27.20 -39.50 14.68
C ASP A 227 -27.30 -38.03 15.13
N PHE A 228 -27.55 -37.09 14.20
CA PHE A 228 -27.56 -35.63 14.49
C PHE A 228 -28.79 -34.92 13.92
N LYS A 229 -29.23 -33.85 14.59
CA LYS A 229 -30.34 -32.97 14.18
C LYS A 229 -29.82 -31.73 13.45
N ALA A 230 -30.73 -31.05 12.75
CA ALA A 230 -30.43 -29.74 12.20
C ALA A 230 -30.15 -28.76 13.35
N GLY A 231 -29.07 -28.00 13.25
CA GLY A 231 -28.58 -27.12 14.32
C GLY A 231 -27.51 -27.74 15.22
N ASP A 232 -27.31 -29.06 15.18
CA ASP A 232 -26.22 -29.68 15.95
C ASP A 232 -24.85 -29.30 15.36
N LEU A 233 -23.85 -29.17 16.23
CA LEU A 233 -22.47 -28.89 15.83
C LEU A 233 -21.78 -30.16 15.29
N LYS A 234 -20.97 -29.98 14.25
CA LYS A 234 -20.09 -31.02 13.70
C LYS A 234 -18.81 -31.10 14.54
N GLN A 235 -18.88 -31.69 15.73
CA GLN A 235 -17.77 -31.70 16.70
C GLN A 235 -16.44 -32.18 16.09
N SER A 236 -16.45 -33.25 15.30
CA SER A 236 -15.23 -33.77 14.66
C SER A 236 -14.59 -32.80 13.66
N ALA A 237 -15.38 -31.93 13.01
CA ALA A 237 -14.86 -30.89 12.14
C ALA A 237 -14.27 -29.73 12.95
N ILE A 238 -14.89 -29.39 14.08
CA ILE A 238 -14.39 -28.37 15.02
C ILE A 238 -13.09 -28.83 15.68
N ASP A 239 -13.01 -30.08 16.13
CA ASP A 239 -11.78 -30.65 16.74
C ASP A 239 -10.61 -30.62 15.72
N LYS A 240 -10.91 -30.94 14.46
CA LYS A 240 -9.93 -30.86 13.36
C LYS A 240 -9.51 -29.41 13.10
N LEU A 241 -10.45 -28.47 13.05
CA LEU A 241 -10.16 -27.04 12.89
C LEU A 241 -9.25 -26.56 14.04
N GLN A 242 -9.59 -26.90 15.28
CA GLN A 242 -8.80 -26.53 16.46
C GLN A 242 -7.35 -27.01 16.32
N GLN A 243 -7.14 -28.27 15.93
CA GLN A 243 -5.78 -28.79 15.69
C GLN A 243 -5.03 -28.02 14.59
N GLN A 244 -5.71 -27.67 13.49
CA GLN A 244 -5.12 -26.90 12.40
C GLN A 244 -4.76 -25.47 12.83
N LEU A 245 -5.61 -24.84 13.63
CA LEU A 245 -5.37 -23.49 14.16
C LEU A 245 -4.24 -23.47 15.19
N GLU A 246 -4.12 -24.48 16.05
CA GLU A 246 -2.96 -24.61 16.94
C GLU A 246 -1.65 -24.76 16.15
N GLN A 247 -1.66 -25.51 15.05
CA GLN A 247 -0.51 -25.60 14.15
C GLN A 247 -0.19 -24.26 13.47
N LEU A 248 -1.21 -23.52 13.02
CA LEU A 248 -1.04 -22.19 12.43
C LEU A 248 -0.44 -21.21 13.44
N LYS A 249 -0.97 -21.16 14.67
CA LYS A 249 -0.45 -20.30 15.75
C LYS A 249 1.02 -20.64 16.04
N ALA A 250 1.33 -21.91 16.26
CA ALA A 250 2.70 -22.36 16.49
C ALA A 250 3.64 -22.07 15.31
N ALA A 251 3.13 -22.08 14.07
CA ALA A 251 3.90 -21.70 12.89
C ALA A 251 4.17 -20.19 12.82
N ALA A 252 3.16 -19.36 13.08
CA ALA A 252 3.31 -17.91 13.12
C ALA A 252 4.28 -17.46 14.22
N ASP A 253 4.30 -18.15 15.36
CA ASP A 253 5.20 -17.87 16.48
C ASP A 253 6.68 -18.07 16.14
N LEU A 254 7.00 -18.79 15.06
CA LEU A 254 8.36 -18.96 14.58
C LEU A 254 8.84 -17.80 13.68
N TYR A 255 7.93 -16.92 13.25
CA TYR A 255 8.26 -15.82 12.33
C TYR A 255 9.33 -14.86 12.88
N PRO A 256 9.30 -14.42 14.16
CA PRO A 256 10.36 -13.57 14.71
C PRO A 256 11.73 -14.25 14.70
N LEU A 257 11.78 -15.56 15.02
CA LEU A 257 13.03 -16.34 14.98
C LEU A 257 13.54 -16.52 13.55
N TYR A 258 12.63 -16.67 12.58
CA TYR A 258 12.98 -16.68 11.16
C TYR A 258 13.61 -15.35 10.72
N GLN A 259 13.02 -14.21 11.09
CA GLN A 259 13.56 -12.87 10.81
C GLN A 259 14.93 -12.66 11.47
N GLN A 260 15.11 -13.11 12.71
CA GLN A 260 16.40 -13.08 13.39
C GLN A 260 17.46 -13.89 12.62
N LYS A 261 17.15 -15.12 12.21
CA LYS A 261 18.09 -15.96 11.45
C LYS A 261 18.44 -15.38 10.07
N LEU A 262 17.51 -14.65 9.43
CA LEU A 262 17.82 -13.90 8.20
C LEU A 262 18.84 -12.80 8.47
N ALA A 263 18.62 -11.99 9.51
CA ALA A 263 19.52 -10.92 9.88
C ALA A 263 20.92 -11.44 10.26
N GLU A 264 21.01 -12.52 11.04
CA GLU A 264 22.27 -13.19 11.40
C GLU A 264 23.03 -13.72 10.18
N ALA A 265 22.30 -14.17 9.15
CA ALA A 265 22.88 -14.61 7.88
C ALA A 265 23.26 -13.46 6.94
N GLY A 266 22.99 -12.21 7.31
CA GLY A 266 23.18 -11.06 6.42
C GLY A 266 22.27 -11.12 5.18
N ARG A 267 21.06 -11.69 5.34
CA ARG A 267 20.09 -11.89 4.26
C ARG A 267 18.82 -11.09 4.48
N TYR A 268 18.17 -10.71 3.38
CA TYR A 268 16.85 -10.10 3.40
C TYR A 268 15.99 -10.56 2.21
N ASP A 269 14.68 -10.53 2.37
CA ASP A 269 13.70 -10.69 1.30
C ASP A 269 13.28 -9.31 0.78
N TYR A 270 12.86 -9.24 -0.48
CA TYR A 270 12.42 -8.00 -1.11
C TYR A 270 11.20 -7.39 -0.37
N ASP A 271 10.34 -8.25 0.19
CA ASP A 271 9.20 -7.84 1.02
C ASP A 271 9.65 -7.20 2.36
N ASP A 272 10.84 -7.53 2.88
CA ASP A 272 11.36 -6.94 4.12
C ASP A 272 11.63 -5.44 3.96
N MET A 273 11.95 -4.98 2.74
CA MET A 273 12.21 -3.56 2.48
C MET A 273 10.99 -2.68 2.79
N ILE A 274 9.78 -3.18 2.52
CA ILE A 274 8.54 -2.45 2.82
C ILE A 274 8.33 -2.39 4.33
N LEU A 275 8.54 -3.53 5.01
CA LEU A 275 8.41 -3.61 6.48
C LEU A 275 9.42 -2.71 7.19
N TRP A 276 10.67 -2.65 6.72
CA TRP A 276 11.68 -1.76 7.31
C TRP A 276 11.27 -0.30 7.18
N VAL A 277 10.66 0.10 6.07
CA VAL A 277 10.14 1.47 5.90
C VAL A 277 9.01 1.75 6.87
N LEU A 278 8.07 0.82 7.06
CA LEU A 278 6.99 0.95 8.05
C LEU A 278 7.55 1.08 9.47
N GLU A 279 8.50 0.21 9.84
CA GLU A 279 9.18 0.26 11.14
C GLU A 279 9.95 1.57 11.33
N ALA A 280 10.61 2.07 10.27
CA ALA A 280 11.33 3.34 10.31
C ALA A 280 10.37 4.54 10.46
N PHE A 281 9.20 4.51 9.82
CA PHE A 281 8.17 5.53 10.02
C PHE A 281 7.65 5.55 11.46
N GLU A 282 7.47 4.39 12.09
CA GLU A 282 7.06 4.29 13.49
C GLU A 282 8.15 4.79 14.45
N LYS A 283 9.41 4.38 14.24
CA LYS A 283 10.54 4.73 15.12
C LYS A 283 11.05 6.15 14.93
N HIS A 284 10.92 6.70 13.73
CA HIS A 284 11.44 8.01 13.36
C HIS A 284 10.34 8.88 12.71
N PRO A 285 9.43 9.47 13.50
CA PRO A 285 8.33 10.28 12.97
C PRO A 285 8.77 11.43 12.06
N ASP A 286 9.95 12.02 12.32
CA ASP A 286 10.54 13.08 11.47
C ASP A 286 10.82 12.60 10.03
N LEU A 287 11.17 11.32 9.86
CA LEU A 287 11.35 10.71 8.53
C LEU A 287 10.03 10.72 7.76
N LEU A 288 8.95 10.26 8.39
CA LEU A 288 7.62 10.23 7.80
C LEU A 288 7.15 11.65 7.46
N LEU A 289 7.26 12.59 8.41
CA LEU A 289 6.87 13.98 8.23
C LEU A 289 7.54 14.63 7.02
N ARG A 290 8.83 14.38 6.79
CA ARG A 290 9.54 14.92 5.62
C ARG A 290 8.92 14.47 4.30
N TYR A 291 8.47 13.22 4.20
CA TYR A 291 7.81 12.72 2.99
C TYR A 291 6.35 13.16 2.89
N GLN A 292 5.66 13.32 4.02
CA GLN A 292 4.31 13.91 4.06
C GLN A 292 4.32 15.40 3.67
N GLU A 293 5.37 16.14 4.03
CA GLU A 293 5.60 17.53 3.60
C GLU A 293 6.02 17.61 2.13
N GLN A 294 6.86 16.68 1.67
CA GLN A 294 7.30 16.68 0.28
C GLN A 294 6.16 16.39 -0.70
N TYR A 295 5.31 15.40 -0.42
CA TYR A 295 4.29 14.94 -1.36
C TYR A 295 2.93 15.53 -1.03
N HIS A 296 2.39 16.29 -1.98
CA HIS A 296 1.08 16.94 -1.85
C HIS A 296 -0.02 16.16 -2.56
N TYR A 297 0.32 15.38 -3.59
CA TYR A 297 -0.62 14.58 -4.37
C TYR A 297 -0.11 13.15 -4.52
N PHE A 298 -0.98 12.20 -4.22
CA PHE A 298 -0.71 10.77 -4.26
C PHE A 298 -1.58 10.12 -5.32
N LEU A 299 -0.98 9.35 -6.22
CA LEU A 299 -1.71 8.62 -7.25
C LEU A 299 -1.29 7.16 -7.23
N VAL A 300 -2.23 6.23 -7.26
CA VAL A 300 -1.94 4.80 -7.28
C VAL A 300 -2.58 4.16 -8.50
N ASP A 301 -1.76 3.57 -9.37
CA ASP A 301 -2.21 2.77 -10.49
C ASP A 301 -2.32 1.29 -10.08
N GLU A 302 -3.30 0.59 -10.64
CA GLU A 302 -3.58 -0.83 -10.34
C GLU A 302 -3.70 -1.12 -8.83
N TYR A 303 -4.39 -0.23 -8.09
CA TYR A 303 -4.53 -0.36 -6.64
C TYR A 303 -5.14 -1.69 -6.19
N GLN A 304 -5.97 -2.33 -7.02
CA GLN A 304 -6.52 -3.66 -6.70
C GLN A 304 -5.45 -4.76 -6.56
N ASP A 305 -4.24 -4.53 -7.06
CA ASP A 305 -3.10 -5.45 -6.96
C ASP A 305 -2.19 -5.12 -5.75
N THR A 306 -2.53 -4.12 -4.94
CA THR A 306 -1.77 -3.78 -3.73
C THR A 306 -2.09 -4.72 -2.57
N ASN A 307 -1.07 -5.04 -1.76
CA ASN A 307 -1.20 -5.86 -0.55
C ASN A 307 -1.27 -5.01 0.72
N GLY A 308 -1.51 -5.64 1.87
CA GLY A 308 -1.64 -4.96 3.16
C GLY A 308 -0.46 -4.05 3.50
N ALA A 309 0.78 -4.52 3.35
CA ALA A 309 1.98 -3.74 3.69
C ALA A 309 2.16 -2.52 2.76
N GLN A 310 1.88 -2.68 1.46
CA GLN A 310 1.93 -1.57 0.49
C GLN A 310 0.86 -0.53 0.78
N ASN A 311 -0.36 -0.98 1.06
CA ASN A 311 -1.44 -0.08 1.44
C ASN A 311 -1.12 0.66 2.73
N GLU A 312 -0.52 0.00 3.72
CA GLU A 312 -0.11 0.66 4.96
C GLU A 312 0.93 1.76 4.72
N VAL A 313 1.90 1.54 3.83
CA VAL A 313 2.85 2.60 3.44
C VAL A 313 2.10 3.81 2.86
N LEU A 314 1.13 3.58 1.97
CA LEU A 314 0.30 4.65 1.43
C LEU A 314 -0.50 5.36 2.54
N GLN A 315 -1.14 4.60 3.43
CA GLN A 315 -1.93 5.16 4.54
C GLN A 315 -1.07 6.03 5.46
N GLN A 316 0.15 5.58 5.81
CA GLN A 316 1.09 6.38 6.59
C GLN A 316 1.46 7.68 5.87
N LEU A 317 1.72 7.63 4.57
CA LEU A 317 2.06 8.83 3.79
C LEU A 317 0.92 9.85 3.67
N ILE A 318 -0.33 9.42 3.76
CA ILE A 318 -1.49 10.31 3.57
C ILE A 318 -2.18 10.72 4.87
N ASN A 319 -1.92 10.03 6.00
CA ASN A 319 -2.68 10.21 7.25
C ASN A 319 -2.45 11.55 7.98
N TYR A 320 -1.45 12.34 7.58
CA TYR A 320 -1.22 13.68 8.15
C TYR A 320 -2.32 14.66 7.78
N TRP A 321 -2.87 14.53 6.57
CA TRP A 321 -3.88 15.43 6.04
C TRP A 321 -5.27 14.95 6.46
N GLU A 322 -6.11 15.85 6.99
CA GLU A 322 -7.51 15.54 7.32
C GLU A 322 -8.27 15.05 6.08
N VAL A 323 -7.98 15.67 4.92
CA VAL A 323 -8.53 15.29 3.63
C VAL A 323 -7.37 15.17 2.63
N PRO A 324 -6.81 13.97 2.43
CA PRO A 324 -5.65 13.80 1.57
C PRO A 324 -6.02 13.85 0.08
N ASN A 325 -5.10 14.40 -0.72
CA ASN A 325 -5.19 14.41 -2.18
C ASN A 325 -4.69 13.07 -2.75
N VAL A 326 -5.50 12.03 -2.57
CA VAL A 326 -5.20 10.67 -3.06
C VAL A 326 -6.12 10.30 -4.23
N PHE A 327 -5.53 9.76 -5.29
CA PHE A 327 -6.24 9.26 -6.47
C PHE A 327 -5.96 7.77 -6.68
N ILE A 328 -7.03 6.98 -6.78
CA ILE A 328 -6.98 5.52 -6.89
C ILE A 328 -7.76 5.05 -8.12
#